data_AF-S4NI34-F1
#
_entry.id   AF-S4NI34-F1
#
_cell.length_a   1.000
_cell.length_b   1.000
_cell.length_c   1.000
_cell.angle_alpha   90.00
_cell.angle_beta   90.00
_cell.angle_gamma   90.00
#
_symmetry.space_group_name_H-M   'P 1'
#
loop_
_entity.id
_entity.type
_entity.pdbx_description
1 polymer ?
#
loop_
_entity_poly.entity_id
_entity_poly.type
_entity_poly.pdbx_seq_one_letter_code
_entity_poly.pdbx_strand_id
1 'polypeptide(L)'
;MKKNGNREEFNREKLLKGIVRSAEKRPVSMDAITNLVDRVENKLRSLGENEVSSQQIGEYVMEDLVNLDEIAYIRFASVYRQFKDMSVFYKELKEIMEKDKKKNQDQDHSGDK
;
A
#
# COMPACT_ATOMS: atom_id res chain seq x y z
N MET A 1 -5.19 1.21 -18.20
CA MET A 1 -4.71 0.03 -18.95
C MET A 1 -3.63 -0.76 -18.18
N LYS A 2 -3.69 -2.10 -18.16
CA LYS A 2 -2.59 -2.98 -17.72
C LYS A 2 -1.91 -3.59 -18.95
N LYS A 3 -0.65 -4.06 -18.81
CA LYS A 3 0.25 -4.60 -19.87
C LYS A 3 -0.31 -5.78 -20.72
N ASN A 4 -1.58 -6.16 -20.59
CA ASN A 4 -2.22 -7.29 -21.28
C ASN A 4 -3.44 -6.87 -22.15
N GLY A 5 -3.68 -5.58 -22.37
CA GLY A 5 -4.70 -5.09 -23.32
C GLY A 5 -6.17 -5.16 -22.86
N ASN A 6 -6.50 -5.88 -21.79
CA ASN A 6 -7.87 -5.94 -21.28
C ASN A 6 -8.22 -4.71 -20.44
N ARG A 7 -9.29 -4.02 -20.85
CA ARG A 7 -9.97 -3.01 -20.04
C ARG A 7 -10.99 -3.70 -19.15
N GLU A 8 -10.93 -3.39 -17.87
CA GLU A 8 -11.92 -3.78 -16.88
C GLU A 8 -12.42 -2.50 -16.22
N GLU A 9 -13.71 -2.43 -15.92
CA GLU A 9 -14.26 -1.34 -15.13
C GLU A 9 -13.60 -1.33 -13.74
N PHE A 10 -13.34 -0.14 -13.21
CA PHE A 10 -12.83 -0.02 -11.86
C PHE A 10 -13.83 -0.64 -10.88
N ASN A 11 -13.38 -1.65 -10.14
CA ASN A 11 -14.20 -2.33 -9.14
C ASN A 11 -13.68 -2.02 -7.74
N ARG A 12 -14.40 -1.15 -7.04
CA ARG A 12 -14.10 -0.74 -5.66
C ARG A 12 -13.99 -1.94 -4.71
N GLU A 13 -14.93 -2.87 -4.79
CA GLU A 13 -14.99 -4.06 -3.94
C GLU A 13 -13.75 -4.96 -4.13
N LYS A 14 -13.27 -5.05 -5.37
CA LYS A 14 -12.04 -5.79 -5.70
C LYS A 14 -10.81 -5.14 -5.06
N LEU A 15 -10.73 -3.80 -5.07
CA LEU A 15 -9.65 -3.06 -4.43
C LEU A 15 -9.68 -3.24 -2.91
N LEU A 16 -10.86 -3.07 -2.30
CA LEU A 16 -11.10 -3.26 -0.87
C LEU A 16 -10.65 -4.64 -0.41
N LYS A 17 -11.11 -5.71 -1.06
CA LYS A 17 -10.72 -7.10 -0.75
C LYS A 17 -9.21 -7.31 -0.86
N GLY A 18 -8.57 -6.70 -1.85
CA GLY A 18 -7.12 -6.75 -2.00
C GLY A 18 -6.38 -6.18 -0.80
N ILE A 19 -6.80 -5.00 -0.32
CA ILE A 19 -6.19 -4.32 0.83
C ILE A 19 -6.47 -5.08 2.13
N VAL A 20 -7.71 -5.52 2.35
CA VAL A 20 -8.10 -6.32 3.53
C VAL A 20 -7.24 -7.57 3.65
N ARG A 21 -7.02 -8.28 2.53
CA ARG A 21 -6.15 -9.46 2.50
C ARG A 21 -4.71 -9.12 2.86
N SER A 22 -4.20 -7.98 2.40
CA SER A 22 -2.85 -7.53 2.77
C SER A 22 -2.73 -7.17 4.25
N ALA A 23 -3.78 -6.60 4.84
CA ALA A 23 -3.85 -6.19 6.25
C ALA A 23 -4.25 -7.32 7.22
N GLU A 24 -4.35 -8.58 6.77
CA GLU A 24 -4.80 -9.69 7.62
C GLU A 24 -3.91 -9.86 8.86
N LYS A 25 -4.52 -9.93 10.06
CA LYS A 25 -3.85 -10.00 11.37
C LYS A 25 -2.95 -8.78 11.69
N ARG A 26 -3.18 -7.63 11.04
CA ARG A 26 -2.53 -6.36 11.35
C ARG A 26 -3.48 -5.44 12.12
N PRO A 27 -2.97 -4.49 12.92
CA PRO A 27 -3.79 -3.55 13.68
C PRO A 27 -4.33 -2.43 12.77
N VAL A 28 -5.01 -2.79 11.68
CA VAL A 28 -5.62 -1.84 10.73
C VAL A 28 -7.13 -2.02 10.78
N SER A 29 -7.86 -0.96 11.12
CA SER A 29 -9.32 -1.02 11.21
C SER A 29 -9.96 -1.07 9.81
N MET A 30 -11.14 -1.69 9.72
CA MET A 30 -11.91 -1.69 8.47
C MET A 30 -12.29 -0.29 8.01
N ASP A 31 -12.53 0.64 8.94
CA ASP A 31 -12.79 2.05 8.61
C ASP A 31 -11.57 2.73 7.98
N ALA A 32 -10.36 2.46 8.48
CA ALA A 32 -9.13 2.99 7.90
C ALA A 32 -8.92 2.48 6.47
N ILE A 33 -9.20 1.20 6.22
CA ILE A 33 -9.12 0.61 4.88
C ILE A 33 -10.19 1.22 3.96
N THR A 34 -11.42 1.38 4.44
CA THR A 34 -12.52 1.97 3.66
C THR A 34 -12.20 3.41 3.27
N ASN A 35 -11.72 4.21 4.23
CA ASN A 35 -11.27 5.58 3.99
C ASN A 35 -10.10 5.65 3.00
N LEU A 36 -9.18 4.68 3.02
CA LEU A 36 -8.12 4.57 2.01
C LEU A 36 -8.72 4.34 0.62
N VAL A 37 -9.63 3.38 0.48
CA VAL A 37 -10.31 3.10 -0.80
C VAL A 37 -11.03 4.34 -1.33
N ASP A 38 -11.74 5.07 -0.46
CA ASP A 38 -12.44 6.31 -0.84
C ASP A 38 -11.46 7.39 -1.33
N ARG A 39 -10.31 7.55 -0.68
CA ARG A 39 -9.27 8.48 -1.14
C ARG A 39 -8.71 8.09 -2.50
N VAL A 40 -8.50 6.79 -2.74
CA VAL A 40 -8.07 6.30 -4.06
C VAL A 40 -9.15 6.58 -5.11
N GLU A 41 -10.42 6.29 -4.84
CA GLU A 41 -11.52 6.60 -5.77
C GLU A 41 -11.61 8.09 -6.08
N ASN A 42 -11.48 8.95 -5.07
CA ASN A 42 -11.49 10.40 -5.26
C ASN A 42 -10.30 10.87 -6.10
N LYS A 43 -9.09 10.34 -5.86
CA LYS A 43 -7.91 10.60 -6.71
C LYS A 43 -8.20 10.19 -8.16
N LEU A 44 -8.73 8.98 -8.38
CA LEU A 44 -9.06 8.49 -9.73
C LEU A 44 -10.08 9.38 -10.45
N ARG A 45 -11.14 9.81 -9.75
CA ARG A 45 -12.15 10.73 -10.31
C ARG A 45 -11.55 12.09 -10.63
N SER A 46 -10.67 12.61 -9.78
CA SER A 46 -10.05 13.93 -9.96
C SER A 46 -9.11 14.03 -11.16
N LEU A 47 -8.59 12.90 -11.65
CA LEU A 47 -7.73 12.87 -12.85
C LEU A 47 -8.50 13.27 -14.12
N GLY A 48 -9.83 13.09 -14.15
CA GLY A 48 -10.62 13.33 -15.36
C GLY A 48 -10.31 12.39 -16.52
N GLU A 49 -9.55 11.32 -16.27
CA GLU A 49 -9.17 10.33 -17.27
C GLU A 49 -10.21 9.21 -17.36
N ASN A 50 -10.56 8.81 -18.58
CA ASN A 50 -11.47 7.67 -18.80
C ASN A 50 -10.79 6.32 -18.53
N GLU A 51 -9.46 6.29 -18.39
CA GLU A 51 -8.68 5.08 -18.27
C GLU A 51 -7.51 5.25 -17.32
N VAL A 52 -7.46 4.41 -16.28
CA VAL A 52 -6.33 4.40 -15.36
C VAL A 52 -5.61 3.06 -15.41
N SER A 53 -4.29 3.07 -15.26
CA SER A 53 -3.52 1.83 -15.15
C SER A 53 -3.69 1.24 -13.75
N SER A 54 -3.77 -0.09 -13.62
CA SER A 54 -3.82 -0.68 -12.28
C SER A 54 -2.49 -0.51 -11.52
N GLN A 55 -1.41 -0.17 -12.22
CA GLN A 55 -0.15 0.21 -11.59
C GLN A 55 -0.34 1.51 -10.81
N GLN A 56 -0.91 2.53 -11.44
CA GLN A 56 -1.21 3.82 -10.83
C GLN A 56 -2.22 3.69 -9.67
N ILE A 57 -3.25 2.84 -9.81
CA ILE A 57 -4.16 2.51 -8.69
C ILE A 57 -3.37 1.91 -7.51
N GLY A 58 -2.46 0.98 -7.81
CA GLY A 58 -1.61 0.35 -6.79
C GLY A 58 -0.67 1.34 -6.10
N GLU A 59 -0.12 2.30 -6.85
CA GLU A 59 0.72 3.38 -6.31
C GLU A 59 -0.07 4.25 -5.32
N TYR A 60 -1.30 4.66 -5.66
CA TYR A 60 -2.15 5.42 -4.74
C TYR A 60 -2.52 4.66 -3.47
N VAL A 61 -2.74 3.34 -3.57
CA VAL A 61 -2.93 2.52 -2.37
C VAL A 61 -1.66 2.46 -1.52
N MET A 62 -0.51 2.28 -2.17
CA MET A 62 0.79 2.14 -1.51
C MET A 62 1.19 3.41 -0.73
N GLU A 63 0.94 4.59 -1.30
CA GLU A 63 1.16 5.90 -0.64
C GLU A 63 0.44 6.02 0.70
N ASP A 64 -0.80 5.54 0.79
CA ASP A 64 -1.60 5.61 2.01
C ASP A 64 -1.30 4.45 2.95
N LEU A 65 -1.16 3.24 2.41
CA LEU A 65 -1.05 2.00 3.18
C LEU A 65 0.26 1.94 3.99
N VAL A 66 1.36 2.52 3.49
CA VAL A 66 2.63 2.59 4.24
C VAL A 66 2.50 3.36 5.55
N ASN A 67 1.61 4.35 5.60
CA ASN A 67 1.35 5.14 6.81
C ASN A 67 0.38 4.43 7.77
N LEU A 68 -0.44 3.51 7.26
CA LEU A 68 -1.36 2.71 8.07
C LEU A 68 -0.65 1.51 8.70
N ASP A 69 0.08 0.73 7.91
CA ASP A 69 0.82 -0.43 8.38
C ASP A 69 1.86 -0.89 7.36
N GLU A 70 3.13 -0.90 7.77
CA GLU A 70 4.27 -1.24 6.91
C GLU A 70 4.22 -2.70 6.43
N ILE A 71 3.70 -3.63 7.23
CA ILE A 71 3.59 -5.05 6.86
C ILE A 71 2.48 -5.27 5.83
N ALA A 72 1.33 -4.61 6.00
CA ALA A 72 0.24 -4.61 5.04
C ALA A 72 0.71 -4.01 3.70
N TYR A 73 1.47 -2.91 3.76
CA TYR A 73 2.12 -2.32 2.59
C TYR A 73 3.00 -3.33 1.86
N ILE A 74 3.93 -4.00 2.56
CA ILE A 74 4.82 -5.01 1.96
C ILE A 74 4.04 -6.14 1.28
N ARG A 75 2.99 -6.65 1.96
CA ARG A 75 2.13 -7.72 1.42
C ARG A 75 1.31 -7.27 0.22
N PHE A 76 0.88 -6.02 0.18
CA PHE A 76 0.17 -5.46 -0.97
C PHE A 76 1.12 -5.25 -2.16
N ALA A 77 2.28 -4.65 -1.90
CA ALA A 77 3.30 -4.36 -2.89
C ALA A 77 3.80 -5.62 -3.60
N SER A 78 3.93 -6.75 -2.90
CA SER A 78 4.38 -8.03 -3.49
C SER A 78 3.42 -8.61 -4.53
N VAL A 79 2.13 -8.27 -4.47
CA VAL A 79 1.11 -8.68 -5.45
C VAL A 79 1.03 -7.67 -6.60
N TYR A 80 1.10 -6.37 -6.29
CA TYR A 80 0.90 -5.30 -7.28
C TYR A 80 2.14 -5.04 -8.14
N ARG A 81 3.33 -5.00 -7.53
CA ARG A 81 4.58 -5.05 -8.28
C ARG A 81 4.84 -6.51 -8.59
N GLN A 82 4.27 -7.04 -9.67
CA GLN A 82 4.78 -8.27 -10.27
C GLN A 82 6.28 -8.08 -10.54
N PHE A 83 7.12 -8.50 -9.60
CA PHE A 83 8.56 -8.88 -9.62
C PHE A 83 9.49 -8.27 -10.70
N LYS A 84 9.17 -7.14 -11.33
CA LYS A 84 9.99 -6.58 -12.41
C LYS A 84 11.25 -5.92 -11.88
N ASP A 85 11.29 -5.58 -10.60
CA ASP A 85 12.52 -5.11 -9.97
C ASP A 85 12.60 -5.52 -8.48
N MET A 86 13.07 -6.74 -8.26
CA MET A 86 13.33 -7.27 -6.91
C MET A 86 14.29 -6.38 -6.11
N SER A 87 15.16 -5.62 -6.80
CA SER A 87 16.12 -4.72 -6.17
C SER A 87 15.43 -3.53 -5.50
N VAL A 88 14.40 -2.96 -6.14
CA VAL A 88 13.63 -1.83 -5.61
C VAL A 88 12.81 -2.26 -4.39
N PHE A 89 12.18 -3.44 -4.46
CA PHE A 89 11.46 -4.00 -3.31
C PHE A 89 12.41 -4.26 -2.13
N TYR A 90 13.59 -4.84 -2.39
CA TYR A 90 14.59 -5.08 -1.35
C TYR A 90 15.09 -3.76 -0.72
N LYS A 91 15.27 -2.71 -1.52
CA LYS A 91 15.66 -1.38 -1.04
C LYS A 91 14.58 -0.79 -0.12
N GLU A 92 13.31 -0.78 -0.54
CA GLU A 92 12.19 -0.30 0.27
C GLU A 92 12.06 -1.11 1.57
N LEU A 93 12.19 -2.44 1.50
CA LEU A 93 12.16 -3.31 2.67
C LEU A 93 13.32 -3.02 3.64
N LYS A 94 14.53 -2.78 3.11
CA LYS A 94 15.69 -2.39 3.92
C LYS A 94 15.47 -1.05 4.61
N GLU A 95 14.91 -0.06 3.92
CA GLU A 95 14.60 1.24 4.51
C GLU A 95 13.57 1.14 5.64
N ILE A 96 12.55 0.29 5.49
CA ILE A 96 11.58 -0.01 6.54
C ILE A 96 12.28 -0.68 7.74
N MET A 97 13.08 -1.71 7.52
CA MET A 97 13.81 -2.41 8.60
C MET A 97 14.75 -1.48 9.38
N GLU A 98 15.41 -0.54 8.71
CA GLU A 98 16.28 0.44 9.36
C GLU A 98 15.49 1.49 10.16
N LYS A 99 14.29 1.88 9.70
CA LYS A 99 13.38 2.74 10.47
C LYS A 99 12.88 2.03 11.74
N ASP A 100 12.51 0.76 11.64
CA ASP A 100 12.06 -0.05 12.78
C ASP A 100 13.16 -0.24 13.82
N LYS A 101 14.42 -0.50 13.39
CA LYS A 101 15.56 -0.57 14.31
C LYS A 101 15.78 0.74 15.08
N LYS A 102 15.66 1.89 14.40
CA LYS A 102 15.81 3.20 15.05
C LYS A 102 14.70 3.46 16.08
N LYS A 103 13.44 3.17 15.73
CA LYS A 103 12.30 3.28 16.68
C LYS A 103 12.52 2.47 17.96
N ASN A 104 13.14 1.29 17.88
CA ASN A 104 13.43 0.48 19.05
C ASN A 104 14.62 0.99 19.87
N GLN A 105 15.64 1.62 19.25
CA GLN A 105 16.80 2.18 19.97
C GLN A 105 16.47 3.45 20.77
N ASP A 106 15.52 4.26 20.27
CA ASP A 106 15.08 5.48 20.95
C ASP A 106 14.22 5.20 22.20
N GLN A 107 13.62 3.99 22.32
CA GLN A 107 12.81 3.61 23.49
C GLN A 107 13.66 3.17 24.70
N ASP A 108 14.87 2.65 24.48
CA ASP A 108 15.75 2.16 25.54
C ASP A 108 16.47 3.29 26.31
N HIS A 109 16.52 4.52 25.78
CA HIS A 109 17.22 5.66 26.43
C HIS A 109 16.30 6.56 27.28
N SER A 110 15.01 6.27 27.36
CA SER A 110 14.04 7.05 28.16
C SER A 110 13.75 6.49 29.56
N GLY A 111 14.41 5.41 29.97
CA GLY A 111 14.18 4.73 31.25
C GLY A 111 14.98 5.25 32.46
N ASP A 112 15.99 6.10 32.26
CA ASP A 112 16.80 6.67 33.35
C ASP A 112 16.51 8.17 33.55
N LYS A 113 15.39 8.49 34.22
CA LYS A 113 15.21 9.73 34.99
C LYS A 113 14.30 9.52 36.19
#